data_AF-A0A846ZC52-F1
#
_entry.id   AF-A0A846ZC52-F1
#
_cell.length_a   1.000
_cell.length_b   1.000
_cell.length_c   1.000
_cell.angle_alpha   90.00
_cell.angle_beta   90.00
_cell.angle_gamma   90.00
#
_symmetry.space_group_name_H-M   'P 1'
#
loop_
_entity.id
_entity.type
_entity.pdbx_description
1 polymer ?
#
loop_
_entity_poly.entity_id
_entity_poly.type
_entity_poly.pdbx_seq_one_letter_code
_entity_poly.pdbx_strand_id
1 'polypeptide(L)'
;AGVLASLAAGRGLLPGNGFTAANGYPPLSPLDGPTARAAAGTVLYLVLVALLALGAGTALREPAAAITAVLALLWIVPVVTRLAGDAHWQDRLGKVSPMPAGLAVQATRNLDRLPIGPWEGLAVLAGHAAAALLAGWIVLAVRDA
;
A
#
# COMPACT_ATOMS: atom_id res chain seq x y z
N ALA A 1 -3.74 9.62 -13.43
CA ALA A 1 -3.35 11.05 -13.38
C ALA A 1 -2.61 11.41 -12.09
N GLY A 2 -3.16 11.12 -10.89
CA GLY A 2 -2.58 11.55 -9.61
C GLY A 2 -1.09 11.23 -9.38
N VAL A 3 -0.65 10.00 -9.64
CA VAL A 3 0.75 9.59 -9.46
C VAL A 3 1.72 10.35 -10.37
N LEU A 4 1.33 10.58 -11.63
CA LEU A 4 2.15 11.36 -12.56
C LEU A 4 2.21 12.83 -12.14
N ALA A 5 1.09 13.39 -11.68
CA ALA A 5 1.05 14.75 -11.16
C ALA A 5 1.93 14.92 -9.91
N SER A 6 1.91 13.94 -8.99
CA SER A 6 2.78 13.97 -7.80
C SER A 6 4.26 13.86 -8.16
N LEU A 7 4.62 13.04 -9.16
CA LEU A 7 5.99 12.96 -9.67
C LEU A 7 6.45 14.28 -10.31
N ALA A 8 5.59 14.89 -11.14
CA ALA A 8 5.89 16.18 -11.78
C ALA A 8 6.07 17.29 -10.73
N ALA A 9 5.17 17.35 -9.74
CA ALA A 9 5.27 18.29 -8.62
C ALA A 9 6.56 18.06 -7.81
N GLY A 10 6.87 16.80 -7.48
CA GLY A 10 8.11 16.44 -6.78
C GLY A 10 9.35 16.86 -7.54
N ARG A 11 9.40 16.62 -8.86
CA ARG A 11 10.53 16.99 -9.70
C ARG A 11 10.76 18.51 -9.76
N GLY A 12 9.71 19.32 -9.66
CA GLY A 12 9.82 20.78 -9.60
C GLY A 12 10.21 21.31 -8.21
N LEU A 13 9.63 20.74 -7.15
CA LEU A 13 9.78 21.27 -5.78
C LEU A 13 11.06 20.78 -5.08
N LEU A 14 11.48 19.54 -5.31
CA LEU A 14 12.54 18.90 -4.51
C LEU A 14 13.94 19.51 -4.73
N PRO A 15 14.37 19.87 -5.95
CA PRO A 15 15.66 20.52 -6.14
C PRO A 15 15.77 21.86 -5.38
N GLY A 16 14.68 22.63 -5.31
CA GLY A 16 14.62 23.88 -4.55
C GLY A 16 14.72 23.70 -3.03
N ASN A 17 14.51 22.48 -2.53
CA ASN A 17 14.62 22.11 -1.12
C ASN A 17 15.91 21.32 -0.81
N GLY A 18 16.91 21.34 -1.71
CA GLY A 18 18.20 20.69 -1.49
C GLY A 18 18.25 19.20 -1.83
N PHE A 19 17.20 18.62 -2.41
CA PHE A 19 17.22 17.24 -2.91
C PHE A 19 17.80 17.19 -4.33
N THR A 20 19.11 17.39 -4.43
CA THR A 20 19.86 17.41 -5.69
C THR A 20 20.90 16.30 -5.76
N ALA A 21 21.40 16.02 -6.97
CA ALA A 21 22.46 15.02 -7.19
C ALA A 21 23.73 15.37 -6.40
N ALA A 22 24.04 16.65 -6.22
CA ALA A 22 25.16 17.12 -5.41
C ALA A 22 25.04 16.72 -3.93
N ASN A 23 23.81 16.63 -3.41
CA ASN A 23 23.52 16.18 -2.04
C ASN A 23 23.24 14.67 -1.96
N GLY A 24 23.61 13.92 -3.00
CA GLY A 24 23.43 12.47 -3.06
C GLY A 24 22.01 12.03 -3.38
N TYR A 25 21.14 12.91 -3.89
CA TYR A 25 19.78 12.59 -4.34
C TYR A 25 19.71 12.47 -5.87
N PRO A 26 19.60 11.26 -6.45
CA PRO A 26 19.45 11.13 -7.88
C PRO A 26 18.16 11.84 -8.32
N PRO A 27 18.17 12.47 -9.50
CA PRO A 27 17.02 13.21 -10.00
C PRO A 27 15.81 12.29 -10.11
N LEU A 28 14.62 12.79 -9.78
CA LEU A 28 13.39 11.99 -9.92
C LEU A 28 13.03 11.82 -11.40
N SER A 29 13.50 10.76 -12.04
CA SER A 29 13.12 10.40 -13.40
C SER A 29 12.16 9.21 -13.43
N PRO A 30 11.09 9.24 -14.24
CA PRO A 30 10.30 8.05 -14.55
C PRO A 30 11.12 6.95 -15.24
N LEU A 31 12.27 7.30 -15.80
CA LEU A 31 13.19 6.37 -16.45
C LEU A 31 14.12 5.66 -15.44
N ASP A 32 14.18 6.14 -14.20
CA ASP A 32 14.98 5.48 -13.16
C ASP A 32 14.19 4.30 -12.59
N GLY A 33 14.79 3.11 -12.61
CA GLY A 33 14.15 1.85 -12.19
C GLY A 33 13.41 1.93 -10.84
N PRO A 34 14.03 2.45 -9.75
CA PRO A 34 13.37 2.59 -8.45
C PRO A 34 12.16 3.53 -8.47
N THR A 35 12.27 4.67 -9.15
CA THR A 35 11.18 5.66 -9.28
C THR A 35 10.05 5.10 -10.13
N ALA A 36 10.37 4.44 -11.23
CA ALA A 36 9.39 3.77 -12.11
C ALA A 36 8.63 2.68 -11.34
N ARG A 37 9.34 1.83 -10.59
CA ARG A 37 8.74 0.81 -9.73
C ARG A 37 7.84 1.43 -8.67
N ALA A 38 8.30 2.47 -7.96
CA ALA A 38 7.49 3.14 -6.96
C ALA A 38 6.22 3.76 -7.57
N ALA A 39 6.31 4.36 -8.76
CA ALA A 39 5.18 4.95 -9.46
C ALA A 39 4.16 3.89 -9.90
N ALA A 40 4.59 2.88 -10.66
CA ALA A 40 3.73 1.80 -11.13
C ALA A 40 3.17 0.98 -9.95
N GLY A 41 4.00 0.71 -8.95
CA GLY A 41 3.63 0.04 -7.71
C GLY A 41 2.61 0.82 -6.90
N THR A 42 2.68 2.15 -6.86
CA THR A 42 1.67 3.00 -6.22
C THR A 42 0.32 2.89 -6.93
N VAL A 43 0.31 2.89 -8.27
CA VAL A 43 -0.94 2.67 -9.03
C VAL A 43 -1.53 1.30 -8.69
N LEU A 44 -0.71 0.25 -8.70
CA LEU A 44 -1.16 -1.10 -8.36
C LEU A 44 -1.66 -1.19 -6.91
N TYR A 45 -0.96 -0.60 -5.95
CA TYR A 45 -1.38 -0.49 -4.56
C TYR A 45 -2.78 0.15 -4.44
N LEU A 46 -3.00 1.29 -5.10
CA LEU A 46 -4.29 1.98 -5.06
C LEU A 46 -5.42 1.16 -5.70
N VAL A 47 -5.14 0.44 -6.79
CA VAL A 47 -6.10 -0.49 -7.40
C VAL A 47 -6.45 -1.61 -6.43
N LEU A 48 -5.46 -2.21 -5.76
CA LEU A 48 -5.71 -3.27 -4.78
C LEU A 48 -6.51 -2.77 -3.57
N VAL A 49 -6.24 -1.56 -3.07
CA VAL A 49 -7.04 -0.93 -2.02
C VAL A 49 -8.47 -0.67 -2.49
N ALA A 50 -8.67 -0.25 -3.74
CA ALA A 50 -10.01 -0.07 -4.30
C ALA A 50 -10.76 -1.41 -4.42
N LEU A 51 -10.09 -2.49 -4.83
CA LEU A 51 -10.67 -3.83 -4.88
C LEU A 51 -11.01 -4.38 -3.49
N LEU A 52 -10.14 -4.15 -2.50
CA LEU A 52 -10.41 -4.47 -1.11
C LEU A 52 -11.68 -3.75 -0.61
N ALA A 53 -11.78 -2.45 -0.88
CA ALA A 53 -12.95 -1.66 -0.51
C ALA A 53 -14.22 -2.09 -1.26
N LEU A 54 -14.10 -2.51 -2.52
CA LEU A 54 -15.20 -3.08 -3.29
C LEU A 54 -15.72 -4.39 -2.66
N GLY A 55 -14.82 -5.31 -2.30
CA GLY A 55 -15.18 -6.55 -1.61
C GLY A 55 -15.86 -6.31 -0.26
N ALA A 56 -15.31 -5.40 0.56
CA ALA A 56 -15.93 -5.01 1.83
C ALA A 56 -17.29 -4.34 1.63
N GLY A 57 -17.40 -3.42 0.67
CA GLY A 57 -18.63 -2.70 0.36
C GLY A 57 -19.74 -3.61 -0.15
N THR A 58 -19.41 -4.58 -0.99
CA THR A 58 -20.38 -5.58 -1.49
C THR A 58 -20.90 -6.49 -0.37
N ALA A 59 -20.05 -6.88 0.59
CA ALA A 59 -20.46 -7.67 1.75
C ALA A 59 -21.36 -6.87 2.72
N LEU A 60 -20.96 -5.64 3.05
CA LEU A 60 -21.56 -4.84 4.12
C LEU A 60 -22.79 -4.03 3.65
N ARG A 61 -22.86 -3.65 2.37
CA ARG A 61 -23.93 -2.85 1.75
C ARG A 61 -24.22 -1.48 2.41
N GLU A 62 -23.34 -1.01 3.30
CA GLU A 62 -23.44 0.28 3.99
C GLU A 62 -22.08 1.00 3.89
N PRO A 63 -22.04 2.23 3.34
CA PRO A 63 -20.78 2.91 3.01
C PRO A 63 -19.94 3.28 4.24
N ALA A 64 -20.55 3.70 5.34
CA ALA A 64 -19.83 4.04 6.57
C ALA A 64 -19.23 2.79 7.22
N ALA A 65 -19.98 1.67 7.25
CA ALA A 65 -19.49 0.39 7.73
C ALA A 65 -18.34 -0.13 6.85
N ALA A 66 -18.45 -0.03 5.53
CA ALA A 66 -17.40 -0.46 4.60
C ALA A 66 -16.11 0.35 4.77
N ILE A 67 -16.22 1.67 4.82
CA ILE A 67 -15.07 2.56 5.05
C ILE A 67 -14.42 2.22 6.41
N THR A 68 -15.23 2.09 7.46
CA THR A 68 -14.73 1.76 8.81
C THR A 68 -14.00 0.43 8.82
N ALA A 69 -14.56 -0.61 8.19
CA ALA A 69 -13.95 -1.93 8.12
C ALA A 69 -12.62 -1.92 7.35
N VAL A 70 -12.56 -1.25 6.20
CA VAL A 70 -11.33 -1.13 5.40
C VAL A 70 -10.27 -0.35 6.16
N LEU A 71 -10.62 0.79 6.74
CA LEU A 71 -9.69 1.59 7.54
C LEU A 71 -9.19 0.81 8.75
N ALA A 72 -10.08 0.14 9.47
CA ALA A 72 -9.70 -0.73 10.58
C ALA A 72 -8.73 -1.81 10.13
N LEU A 73 -9.01 -2.53 9.05
CA LEU A 73 -8.11 -3.57 8.53
C LEU A 73 -6.72 -3.02 8.15
N LEU A 74 -6.67 -1.87 7.47
CA LEU A 74 -5.41 -1.25 7.05
C LEU A 74 -4.60 -0.69 8.23
N TRP A 75 -5.26 -0.17 9.28
CA TRP A 75 -4.61 0.55 10.37
C TRP A 75 -4.44 -0.24 11.67
N ILE A 76 -5.24 -1.27 11.93
CA ILE A 76 -5.23 -1.96 13.23
C ILE A 76 -3.87 -2.62 13.49
N VAL A 77 -3.30 -3.29 12.49
CA VAL A 77 -2.01 -3.96 12.61
C VAL A 77 -0.85 -2.97 12.82
N PRO A 78 -0.70 -1.86 12.07
CA PRO A 78 0.35 -0.87 12.34
C PRO A 78 0.16 -0.10 13.66
N VAL A 79 -1.06 -0.02 14.19
CA VAL A 79 -1.31 0.54 15.53
C VAL A 79 -0.84 -0.46 16.59
N VAL A 80 -1.28 -1.72 16.51
CA VAL A 80 -0.93 -2.77 17.49
C VAL A 80 0.58 -3.05 17.49
N THR A 81 1.23 -3.08 16.32
CA THR A 81 2.69 -3.28 16.23
C THR A 81 3.49 -2.18 16.91
N ARG A 82 3.08 -0.91 16.79
CA ARG A 82 3.73 0.20 17.48
C ARG A 82 3.57 0.13 19.01
N LEU A 83 2.54 -0.56 19.48
CA LEU A 83 2.30 -0.82 20.90
C LEU A 83 3.02 -2.09 21.38
N ALA A 84 3.38 -3.00 20.48
CA ALA A 84 4.15 -4.19 20.80
C ALA A 84 5.62 -3.82 21.05
N GLY A 85 6.15 -4.12 22.24
CA GLY A 85 7.53 -3.82 22.61
C GLY A 85 8.59 -4.79 22.06
N ASP A 86 8.19 -5.83 21.33
CA ASP A 86 9.07 -6.89 20.83
C ASP A 86 9.37 -6.72 19.33
N ALA A 87 10.65 -6.57 19.00
CA ALA A 87 11.14 -6.37 17.64
C ALA A 87 10.84 -7.54 16.69
N HIS A 88 10.80 -8.78 17.19
CA HIS A 88 10.50 -9.96 16.37
C HIS A 88 9.03 -9.96 15.92
N TRP A 89 8.14 -9.59 16.84
CA TRP A 89 6.72 -9.44 16.53
C TRP A 89 6.44 -8.27 15.59
N GLN A 90 7.16 -7.15 15.76
CA GLN A 90 7.05 -6.02 14.84
C GLN A 90 7.42 -6.39 13.40
N ASP A 91 8.52 -7.12 13.20
CA ASP A 91 8.95 -7.58 11.87
C ASP A 91 7.90 -8.52 11.23
N ARG A 92 7.44 -9.53 11.99
CA ARG A 92 6.43 -10.48 11.50
C ARG A 92 5.11 -9.82 11.13
N LEU A 93 4.61 -8.96 12.01
CA LEU A 93 3.36 -8.25 11.78
C LEU A 93 3.50 -7.25 10.62
N GLY A 94 4.65 -6.59 10.48
CA GLY A 94 4.95 -5.74 9.33
C GLY A 94 4.86 -6.47 8.00
N LYS A 95 5.34 -7.72 7.94
CA LYS A 95 5.32 -8.58 6.74
C LYS A 95 3.91 -9.02 6.32
N VAL A 96 3.03 -9.30 7.28
CA VAL A 96 1.66 -9.78 6.99
C VAL A 96 0.63 -8.66 6.90
N SER A 97 0.94 -7.48 7.40
CA SER A 97 0.01 -6.36 7.44
C SER A 97 -0.27 -5.80 6.03
N PRO A 98 -1.53 -5.64 5.62
CA PRO A 98 -1.87 -5.24 4.24
C PRO A 98 -1.31 -3.88 3.83
N MET A 99 -1.43 -2.86 4.70
CA MET A 99 -0.94 -1.51 4.38
C MET A 99 0.60 -1.40 4.40
N PRO A 100 1.32 -1.69 5.52
CA PRO A 100 2.78 -1.61 5.55
C PRO A 100 3.47 -2.48 4.51
N ALA A 101 2.99 -3.70 4.28
CA ALA A 101 3.54 -4.59 3.28
C ALA A 101 3.32 -4.02 1.86
N GLY A 102 2.09 -3.62 1.51
CA GLY A 102 1.79 -3.05 0.19
C GLY A 102 2.54 -1.75 -0.11
N LEU A 103 2.78 -0.91 0.91
CA LEU A 103 3.53 0.34 0.77
C LEU A 103 5.03 0.14 0.53
N ALA A 104 5.59 -1.04 0.81
CA ALA A 104 7.00 -1.35 0.57
C ALA A 104 7.41 -1.11 -0.90
N VAL A 105 6.47 -1.23 -1.84
CA VAL A 105 6.74 -0.97 -3.26
C VAL A 105 7.16 0.48 -3.56
N GLN A 106 6.77 1.42 -2.70
CA GLN A 106 7.06 2.84 -2.85
C GLN A 106 8.48 3.19 -2.39
N ALA A 107 9.18 2.28 -1.72
CA ALA A 107 10.55 2.51 -1.29
C ALA A 107 11.51 2.57 -2.49
N THR A 108 12.19 3.70 -2.61
CA THR A 108 13.21 3.94 -3.65
C THR A 108 14.64 3.79 -3.12
N ARG A 109 14.81 3.67 -1.80
CA ARG A 109 16.10 3.53 -1.09
C ARG A 109 16.01 2.56 0.07
N ASN A 110 17.17 2.13 0.56
CA ASN A 110 17.31 1.26 1.73
C ASN A 110 16.44 0.00 1.64
N LEU A 111 16.40 -0.61 0.45
CA LEU A 111 15.56 -1.77 0.17
C LEU A 111 15.93 -2.97 1.04
N ASP A 112 17.21 -3.05 1.43
CA ASP A 112 17.80 -4.01 2.36
C ASP A 112 17.24 -3.90 3.79
N ARG A 113 16.68 -2.74 4.16
CA ARG A 113 16.11 -2.49 5.49
C ARG A 113 14.60 -2.71 5.55
N LEU A 114 13.97 -3.03 4.42
CA LEU A 114 12.54 -3.31 4.40
C LEU A 114 12.30 -4.70 5.02
N PRO A 115 11.27 -4.84 5.89
CA PRO A 115 10.86 -6.15 6.39
C PRO A 115 10.44 -7.10 5.25
N ILE A 116 9.84 -6.55 4.19
CA ILE A 116 9.34 -7.30 3.04
C ILE A 116 9.72 -6.60 1.74
N GLY A 117 10.04 -7.37 0.71
CA GLY A 117 10.38 -6.82 -0.59
C GLY A 117 9.21 -6.08 -1.26
N PRO A 118 9.50 -5.15 -2.19
CA PRO A 118 8.50 -4.34 -2.90
C PRO A 118 7.33 -5.12 -3.51
N TRP A 119 7.62 -6.23 -4.19
CA TRP A 119 6.63 -6.99 -4.94
C TRP A 119 5.91 -8.01 -4.06
N GLU A 120 6.65 -8.62 -3.14
CA GLU A 120 6.15 -9.51 -2.10
C GLU A 120 5.13 -8.79 -1.22
N GLY A 121 5.42 -7.55 -0.86
CA GLY A 121 4.50 -6.70 -0.10
C GLY A 121 3.19 -6.42 -0.83
N LEU A 122 3.24 -6.19 -2.14
CA LEU A 122 2.02 -6.07 -2.97
C LEU A 122 1.27 -7.39 -3.08
N ALA A 123 1.96 -8.54 -3.13
CA ALA A 123 1.30 -9.85 -3.15
C ALA A 123 0.52 -10.11 -1.85
N VAL A 124 1.02 -9.66 -0.70
CA VAL A 124 0.30 -9.71 0.58
C VAL A 124 -0.99 -8.90 0.52
N LEU A 125 -0.93 -7.66 0.03
CA LEU A 125 -2.13 -6.83 -0.14
C LEU A 125 -3.11 -7.44 -1.16
N ALA A 126 -2.60 -8.02 -2.25
CA ALA A 126 -3.42 -8.71 -3.24
C ALA A 126 -4.17 -9.91 -2.64
N GLY A 127 -3.52 -10.68 -1.75
CA GLY A 127 -4.18 -11.75 -0.99
C GLY A 127 -5.35 -11.25 -0.14
N HIS A 128 -5.19 -10.10 0.53
CA HIS A 128 -6.27 -9.48 1.30
C HIS A 128 -7.42 -8.98 0.40
N ALA A 129 -7.09 -8.35 -0.73
CA ALA A 129 -8.08 -7.89 -1.69
C ALA A 129 -8.88 -9.06 -2.28
N ALA A 130 -8.20 -10.15 -2.65
CA ALA A 130 -8.84 -11.37 -3.13
C ALA A 130 -9.76 -12.00 -2.06
N ALA A 131 -9.32 -12.08 -0.80
CA ALA A 131 -10.14 -12.58 0.30
C ALA A 131 -11.41 -11.73 0.51
N ALA A 132 -11.30 -10.40 0.46
CA ALA A 132 -12.45 -9.51 0.59
C ALA A 132 -13.42 -9.62 -0.59
N LEU A 133 -12.91 -9.73 -1.82
CA LEU A 133 -13.74 -9.94 -3.01
C LEU A 133 -14.49 -11.29 -2.96
N LEU A 134 -13.81 -12.35 -2.54
CA LEU A 134 -14.42 -13.67 -2.36
C LEU A 134 -15.51 -13.64 -1.27
N ALA A 135 -15.23 -12.99 -0.13
CA ALA A 135 -16.21 -12.82 0.94
C ALA A 135 -17.44 -12.02 0.45
N GLY A 136 -17.21 -10.90 -0.24
CA GLY A 136 -18.27 -10.09 -0.84
C GLY A 136 -19.11 -10.87 -1.85
N TRP A 137 -18.47 -11.65 -2.72
CA TRP A 137 -19.13 -12.51 -3.69
C TRP A 137 -20.00 -13.60 -3.02
N ILE A 138 -19.45 -14.31 -2.04
CA ILE A 138 -20.18 -15.37 -1.32
C ILE A 138 -21.39 -14.78 -0.60
N VAL A 139 -21.22 -13.65 0.10
CA VAL A 139 -22.31 -12.96 0.79
C VAL A 139 -23.38 -12.50 -0.19
N LEU A 140 -22.99 -12.02 -1.38
CA LEU A 140 -23.94 -11.66 -2.43
C LEU A 140 -24.71 -12.89 -2.93
N ALA A 141 -24.01 -13.95 -3.31
CA ALA A 141 -24.62 -15.17 -3.87
C ALA A 141 -25.56 -15.88 -2.89
N VAL A 142 -25.22 -15.95 -1.61
CA VAL A 142 -26.07 -16.56 -0.57
C VAL A 142 -27.32 -15.73 -0.30
N ARG A 143 -27.26 -14.41 -0.48
CA ARG A 143 -28.39 -13.51 -0.24
C ARG A 143 -29.34 -13.39 -1.42
N ASP A 144 -28.86 -13.67 -2.62
CA ASP A 144 -29.64 -13.59 -3.86
C ASP A 144 -30.28 -14.93 -4.25
N ALA A 145 -29.91 -16.03 -3.57
CA ALA A 145 -30.54 -17.36 -3.67
C ALA A 145 -31.71 -17.51 -2.69
#